data_AF-A0A4R9PXU1-F1
#
_entry.id   AF-A0A4R9PXU1-F1
#
_cell.length_a   1.000
_cell.length_b   1.000
_cell.length_c   1.000
_cell.angle_alpha   90.00
_cell.angle_beta   90.00
_cell.angle_gamma   90.00
#
_symmetry.space_group_name_H-M   'P 1'
#
loop_
_entity.id
_entity.type
_entity.pdbx_description
1 polymer ?
#
loop_
_entity_poly.entity_id
_entity_poly.type
_entity_poly.pdbx_seq_one_letter_code
_entity_poly.pdbx_strand_id
1 'polypeptide(L)' 'MHEYPGGVILQAGDGPQLGDVNRGIVLDEYRLVASAVKRLRFEDYAIGLFPVPQPLDARDETMKWIRRFD' A
#
# COMPACT_ATOMS: atom_id res chain seq x y z
N MET A 1 -9.44 -13.54 -3.65
CA MET A 1 -10.22 -12.34 -3.29
C MET A 1 -11.25 -12.78 -2.29
N HIS A 2 -11.45 -12.01 -1.23
CA HIS A 2 -12.37 -12.33 -0.14
C HIS A 2 -13.33 -11.16 0.06
N GLU A 3 -14.59 -11.45 0.40
CA GLU A 3 -15.58 -10.41 0.68
C GLU A 3 -15.27 -9.69 2.00
N TYR A 4 -15.60 -8.40 2.07
CA TYR A 4 -15.47 -7.60 3.29
C TYR A 4 -16.60 -6.55 3.35
N PRO A 5 -17.25 -6.31 4.50
CA PRO A 5 -18.25 -5.25 4.60
C PRO A 5 -17.68 -3.89 4.19
N GLY A 6 -18.14 -3.35 3.06
CA GLY A 6 -17.63 -2.11 2.48
C GLY A 6 -16.52 -2.29 1.42
N GLY A 7 -16.22 -3.52 0.98
CA GLY A 7 -15.27 -3.74 -0.12
C GLY A 7 -14.86 -5.20 -0.32
N VAL A 8 -13.60 -5.39 -0.72
CA VAL A 8 -12.99 -6.71 -0.94
C VAL A 8 -11.56 -6.72 -0.41
N ILE A 9 -11.11 -7.88 0.06
CA ILE A 9 -9.71 -8.13 0.40
C ILE A 9 -9.05 -8.84 -0.78
N LEU A 10 -7.98 -8.25 -1.31
CA LEU A 10 -7.10 -8.87 -2.29
C LEU A 10 -5.88 -9.45 -1.59
N GLN A 11 -5.71 -10.76 -1.69
CA GLN A 11 -4.54 -11.46 -1.19
C GLN A 11 -3.49 -11.54 -2.30
N ALA A 12 -2.27 -11.07 -2.00
CA ALA A 12 -1.13 -11.21 -2.90
C ALA A 12 -0.44 -12.56 -2.62
N GLY A 13 -0.54 -13.50 -3.56
CA GLY A 13 0.02 -14.84 -3.44
C GLY A 13 -0.73 -15.76 -2.48
N ASP A 14 -0.15 -16.93 -2.20
CA ASP A 14 -0.79 -18.01 -1.42
C ASP A 14 -0.85 -17.73 0.09
N GLY A 15 -0.09 -16.75 0.58
CA GLY A 15 -0.07 -16.37 1.98
C GLY A 15 0.79 -15.13 2.24
N PRO A 16 0.83 -14.64 3.50
CA PRO A 16 1.68 -13.52 3.86
C PRO A 16 3.15 -13.90 3.68
N GLN A 17 3.85 -13.12 2.87
CA GLN A 17 5.29 -13.28 2.65
C GLN A 17 6.02 -12.03 3.15
N LEU A 18 7.11 -12.24 3.89
CA LEU A 18 7.96 -11.15 4.34
C LEU A 18 8.81 -10.68 3.16
N GLY A 19 8.51 -9.48 2.64
CA GLY A 19 9.45 -8.72 1.83
C GLY A 19 10.36 -7.84 2.71
N ASP A 20 11.27 -7.12 2.07
CA ASP A 20 12.00 -6.01 2.68
C ASP A 20 11.86 -4.78 1.77
N VAL A 21 10.70 -4.13 1.88
CA VAL A 21 10.38 -2.93 1.10
C VAL A 21 11.42 -1.83 1.33
N ASN A 22 11.99 -1.73 2.54
CA ASN A 22 13.03 -0.75 2.85
C ASN A 22 14.36 -1.04 2.14
N ARG A 23 14.60 -2.29 1.75
CA ARG A 23 15.74 -2.71 0.91
C ARG A 23 15.37 -2.93 -0.56
N GLY A 24 14.18 -2.49 -0.98
CA GLY A 24 13.70 -2.63 -2.36
C GLY A 24 13.28 -4.06 -2.76
N ILE A 25 13.16 -4.97 -1.79
CA ILE A 25 12.70 -6.35 -2.02
C ILE A 25 11.17 -6.36 -1.90
N VAL A 26 10.52 -6.05 -3.02
CA VAL A 26 9.06 -6.20 -3.19
C VAL A 26 8.81 -7.44 -4.02
N LEU A 27 7.99 -8.36 -3.50
CA LEU A 27 7.64 -9.61 -4.19
C LEU A 27 6.67 -9.34 -5.34
N ASP A 28 6.78 -10.12 -6.42
CA ASP A 28 6.07 -9.87 -7.67
C ASP A 28 4.55 -9.94 -7.52
N GLU A 29 4.05 -10.77 -6.60
CA GLU A 29 2.62 -10.87 -6.30
C GLU A 29 2.05 -9.57 -5.73
N TYR A 30 2.83 -8.84 -4.93
CA TYR A 30 2.41 -7.56 -4.37
C TYR A 30 2.40 -6.47 -5.45
N ARG A 31 3.40 -6.45 -6.34
CA ARG A 31 3.42 -5.55 -7.50
C ARG A 31 2.24 -5.81 -8.43
N LEU A 32 1.90 -7.07 -8.65
CA LEU A 32 0.77 -7.47 -9.49
C LEU A 32 -0.53 -6.89 -8.93
N VAL A 33 -0.81 -7.11 -7.64
CA VAL A 33 -2.02 -6.57 -6.99
C VAL A 33 -2.01 -5.04 -7.00
N ALA A 34 -0.88 -4.40 -6.69
CA ALA A 34 -0.76 -2.93 -6.70
C ALA A 34 -1.06 -2.34 -8.09
N SER A 35 -0.53 -2.95 -9.15
CA SER A 35 -0.77 -2.53 -10.53
C SER A 35 -2.24 -2.70 -10.94
N ALA A 36 -2.90 -3.78 -10.50
CA ALA A 36 -4.29 -4.08 -10.83
C ALA A 36 -5.26 -3.07 -10.19
N VAL A 37 -4.96 -2.59 -8.97
CA VAL A 37 -5.81 -1.62 -8.27
C VAL A 37 -5.39 -0.16 -8.45
N LYS A 38 -4.30 0.11 -9.18
CA LYS A 38 -3.70 1.45 -9.30
C LYS A 38 -4.71 2.54 -9.70
N ARG A 39 -5.64 2.23 -10.61
CA ARG A 39 -6.68 3.18 -11.07
C ARG A 39 -7.81 3.41 -10.06
N LEU A 40 -7.97 2.51 -9.10
CA LEU A 40 -8.98 2.59 -8.03
C LEU A 40 -8.43 3.27 -6.77
N ARG A 41 -7.11 3.39 -6.67
CA ARG A 41 -6.43 3.98 -5.51
C ARG A 41 -6.70 5.48 -5.45
N PHE A 42 -7.24 5.94 -4.33
CA PHE A 42 -7.34 7.37 -4.03
C PHE A 42 -5.97 7.92 -3.66
N GLU A 43 -5.55 9.01 -4.32
CA GLU A 43 -4.24 9.64 -4.12
C GLU A 43 -4.30 11.15 -3.81
N ASP A 44 -5.49 11.75 -3.81
CA ASP A 44 -5.69 13.19 -3.58
C ASP A 44 -5.83 13.54 -2.09
N TYR A 45 -4.96 12.97 -1.25
CA TYR A 45 -4.94 13.27 0.18
C TYR A 45 -4.45 14.71 0.43
N ALA A 46 -5.29 15.51 1.08
CA ALA A 46 -4.94 16.86 1.55
C ALA A 46 -4.15 16.85 2.87
N ILE A 47 -4.30 15.79 3.68
CA ILE A 47 -3.67 15.61 5.00
C ILE A 47 -3.09 14.20 5.11
N GLY A 48 -2.20 13.99 6.09
CA GLY A 48 -1.70 12.65 6.41
C GLY A 48 -2.75 11.78 7.09
N LEU A 49 -2.81 10.50 6.71
CA LEU A 49 -3.74 9.50 7.29
C LEU A 49 -3.32 9.04 8.69
N PHE A 50 -2.03 9.11 8.99
CA PHE A 50 -1.47 8.58 10.24
C PHE A 50 -0.51 9.58 10.88
N PRO A 51 -0.40 9.58 12.22
CA PRO A 51 0.61 10.36 12.92
C PRO A 51 2.00 9.81 12.59
N VAL A 52 2.94 10.71 12.35
CA VAL A 52 4.34 10.39 12.06
C VAL A 52 5.27 11.10 13.05
N PRO A 53 6.43 10.51 13.39
CA PRO A 53 7.43 11.20 14.22
C PRO A 53 8.02 12.40 13.47
N GLN A 54 8.32 13.47 14.20
CA GLN A 54 9.09 14.58 13.63
C GLN A 54 10.50 14.10 13.25
N PRO A 55 11.07 14.54 12.11
CA PRO A 55 10.62 15.64 11.26
C PRO A 55 9.81 15.21 10.01
N LEU A 56 9.22 14.01 9.99
CA LEU A 56 8.52 13.50 8.80
C LEU A 56 7.27 14.31 8.47
N ASP A 57 7.00 14.47 7.17
CA ASP A 57 5.75 15.05 6.69
C ASP A 57 4.66 13.96 6.58
N ALA A 58 3.54 14.15 7.28
CA ALA A 58 2.50 13.13 7.39
C ALA A 58 1.82 12.82 6.04
N ARG A 59 1.69 13.83 5.17
CA ARG A 59 1.08 13.64 3.85
C ARG A 59 2.03 12.87 2.95
N ASP A 60 3.30 13.23 2.92
CA ASP A 60 4.29 12.53 2.11
C ASP A 60 4.45 11.07 2.54
N GLU A 61 4.47 10.79 3.85
CA GLU A 61 4.51 9.42 4.35
C GLU A 61 3.24 8.63 4.00
N THR A 62 2.07 9.28 4.01
CA THR A 62 0.82 8.69 3.50
C THR A 62 0.97 8.28 2.04
N MET A 63 1.51 9.16 1.21
CA MET A 63 1.73 8.87 -0.21
C MET A 63 2.74 7.74 -0.44
N LYS A 64 3.83 7.68 0.35
CA LYS A 64 4.78 6.56 0.31
C LYS A 64 4.11 5.25 0.69
N TRP A 65 3.29 5.24 1.73
CA TRP A 65 2.65 4.03 2.22
C TRP A 65 1.63 3.45 1.24
N ILE A 66 0.78 4.29 0.61
CA ILE A 66 -0.23 3.81 -0.36
C ILE A 66 0.41 3.33 -1.68
N ARG A 67 1.63 3.82 -2.00
CA ARG A 67 2.42 3.46 -3.21
C ARG A 67 3.51 2.43 -2.93
N ARG A 68 3.60 1.86 -1.72
CA ARG A 68 4.75 1.05 -1.26
C ARG A 68 5.06 -0.23 -2.07
N PHE A 69 4.16 -0.63 -2.95
CA PHE A 69 4.29 -1.81 -3.80
C PHE A 69 4.23 -1.47 -5.30
N ASP A 70 4.28 -0.18 -5.63
CA ASP A 70 4.45 0.29 -7.01
C ASP A 70 5.83 -0.09 -7.57
#